data_AF-A0A1H7R436-F1
#
_entry.id   AF-A0A1H7R436-F1
#
_cell.length_a   1.000
_cell.length_b   1.000
_cell.length_c   1.000
_cell.angle_alpha   90.00
_cell.angle_beta   90.00
_cell.angle_gamma   90.00
#
_symmetry.space_group_name_H-M   'P 1'
#
loop_
_entity.id
_entity.type
_entity.pdbx_description
1 polymer ?
#
loop_
_entity_poly.entity_id
_entity_poly.type
_entity_poly.pdbx_seq_one_letter_code
_entity_poly.pdbx_strand_id
1 'polypeptide(L)'
;MKTHLMLRILLAFHLTGLTIMAGTTIIDFFTFKTFCRLIDHSDNKALNLLPLMSGYGSFVRAGAAILILTGAGMFLMMKGIWWDQLWFRIKIALVLLLVLNGMLVGNKQGTRLRSMTCEGLPDFIQRSVHIRANLDRFYITQLLLFFLIILVSAIKFEK
;
A
#
# COMPACT_ATOMS: atom_id res chain seq x y z
N MET A 1 -13.02 1.72 32.38
CA MET A 1 -12.14 0.55 32.13
C MET A 1 -12.37 -0.10 30.75
N LYS A 2 -13.60 -0.46 30.37
CA LYS A 2 -13.91 -1.12 29.08
C LYS A 2 -13.52 -0.31 27.82
N THR A 3 -13.77 1.00 27.81
CA THR A 3 -13.46 1.88 26.67
C THR A 3 -11.96 1.99 26.37
N HIS A 4 -11.13 2.10 27.40
CA HIS A 4 -9.67 2.17 27.23
C HIS A 4 -9.08 0.87 26.70
N LEU A 5 -9.59 -0.29 27.13
CA LEU A 5 -9.17 -1.59 26.60
C LEU A 5 -9.52 -1.70 25.12
N MET A 6 -10.74 -1.32 24.74
CA MET A 6 -11.21 -1.36 23.36
C MET A 6 -10.40 -0.42 22.44
N LEU A 7 -10.06 0.80 22.91
CA LEU A 7 -9.16 1.70 22.19
C LEU A 7 -7.76 1.10 21.97
N ARG A 8 -7.19 0.41 22.97
CA ARG A 8 -5.89 -0.26 22.83
C ARG A 8 -5.94 -1.40 21.81
N ILE A 9 -7.02 -2.19 21.83
CA ILE A 9 -7.23 -3.26 20.85
C ILE A 9 -7.35 -2.68 19.44
N LEU A 10 -8.19 -1.64 19.25
CA LEU A 10 -8.33 -0.97 17.96
C LEU A 10 -7.01 -0.39 17.47
N LEU A 11 -6.23 0.24 18.35
CA LEU A 11 -4.91 0.76 18.01
C LEU A 11 -3.96 -0.36 17.58
N ALA A 12 -3.95 -1.49 18.29
CA ALA A 12 -3.13 -2.65 17.93
C ALA A 12 -3.51 -3.17 16.53
N PHE A 13 -4.80 -3.37 16.25
CA PHE A 13 -5.25 -3.77 14.92
C PHE A 13 -4.93 -2.73 13.85
N HIS A 14 -5.05 -1.44 14.16
CA HIS A 14 -4.72 -0.35 13.23
C HIS A 14 -3.24 -0.39 12.82
N LEU A 15 -2.34 -0.56 13.80
CA LEU A 15 -0.90 -0.72 13.54
C LEU A 15 -0.61 -2.01 12.76
N THR A 16 -1.28 -3.11 13.09
CA THR A 16 -1.17 -4.36 12.32
C THR A 16 -1.58 -4.17 10.87
N GLY A 17 -2.69 -3.47 10.61
CA GLY A 17 -3.12 -3.13 9.25
C GLY A 17 -2.06 -2.33 8.50
N LEU A 18 -1.49 -1.30 9.14
CA LEU A 18 -0.42 -0.49 8.56
C LEU A 18 0.83 -1.33 8.25
N THR A 19 1.27 -2.17 9.19
CA THR A 19 2.43 -3.05 9.05
C THR A 19 2.24 -4.07 7.93
N ILE A 20 1.06 -4.69 7.82
CA ILE A 20 0.74 -5.61 6.73
C ILE A 20 0.84 -4.87 5.40
N MET A 21 0.22 -3.70 5.26
CA MET A 21 0.25 -2.94 4.02
C MET A 21 1.68 -2.50 3.64
N ALA A 22 2.44 -1.95 4.60
CA ALA A 22 3.79 -1.49 4.35
C ALA A 22 4.72 -2.66 4.00
N GLY A 23 4.71 -3.73 4.80
CA GLY A 23 5.54 -4.91 4.59
C GLY A 23 5.24 -5.60 3.25
N THR A 24 3.97 -5.77 2.91
CA THR A 24 3.58 -6.35 1.61
C THR A 24 3.95 -5.46 0.44
N THR A 25 3.84 -4.13 0.57
CA THR A 25 4.30 -3.18 -0.46
C THR A 25 5.81 -3.28 -0.68
N ILE A 26 6.60 -3.43 0.38
CA ILE A 26 8.07 -3.61 0.28
C ILE A 26 8.40 -4.91 -0.46
N ILE A 27 7.80 -6.03 -0.04
CA ILE A 27 8.04 -7.34 -0.66
C ILE A 27 7.60 -7.33 -2.13
N ASP A 28 6.44 -6.74 -2.43
CA ASP A 28 5.93 -6.61 -3.79
C ASP A 28 6.85 -5.75 -4.67
N PHE A 29 7.39 -4.65 -4.14
CA PHE A 29 8.38 -3.83 -4.84
C PHE A 29 9.64 -4.61 -5.22
N PHE A 30 10.23 -5.35 -4.28
CA PHE A 30 11.42 -6.17 -4.56
C PHE A 30 11.11 -7.31 -5.55
N THR A 31 9.92 -7.91 -5.44
CA THR A 31 9.45 -8.93 -6.37
C THR A 31 9.29 -8.36 -7.77
N PHE A 32 8.70 -7.17 -7.90
CA PHE A 32 8.57 -6.44 -9.16
C PHE A 32 9.93 -6.09 -9.79
N LYS A 33 10.90 -5.61 -9.00
CA LYS A 33 12.26 -5.36 -9.50
C LYS A 33 12.94 -6.64 -9.97
N THR A 34 12.76 -7.74 -9.24
CA THR A 34 13.26 -9.06 -9.62
C THR A 34 12.61 -9.55 -10.91
N PHE A 35 11.29 -9.39 -11.04
CA PHE A 35 10.54 -9.70 -12.25
C PHE A 35 11.07 -8.93 -13.47
N CYS A 36 11.26 -7.61 -13.34
CA CYS A 36 11.80 -6.80 -14.44
C CYS A 36 13.17 -7.30 -14.89
N ARG A 37 14.08 -7.57 -13.93
CA ARG A 37 15.41 -8.09 -14.23
C ARG A 37 15.38 -9.44 -14.96
N LEU A 38 14.52 -10.37 -14.53
CA LEU A 38 14.40 -11.69 -15.14
C LEU A 38 13.82 -11.62 -16.57
N ILE A 39 12.81 -10.77 -16.79
CA ILE A 39 12.28 -10.53 -18.15
C ILE A 39 13.39 -9.99 -19.06
N ASP A 40 14.19 -9.03 -18.58
CA ASP A 40 15.21 -8.40 -19.41
C ASP A 40 16.33 -9.37 -19.82
N HIS A 41 16.48 -10.49 -19.08
CA HIS A 41 17.40 -11.59 -19.40
C HIS A 41 16.71 -12.75 -20.13
N SER A 42 15.45 -12.58 -20.56
CA SER A 42 14.63 -13.64 -21.18
C SER A 42 14.54 -14.92 -20.34
N ASP A 43 14.58 -14.79 -19.01
CA ASP A 43 14.43 -15.92 -18.10
C ASP A 43 12.94 -16.22 -17.88
N ASN A 44 12.51 -17.40 -18.34
CA ASN A 44 11.15 -17.91 -18.17
C ASN A 44 10.71 -18.00 -16.70
N LYS A 45 11.64 -17.99 -15.74
CA LYS A 45 11.33 -17.92 -14.31
C LYS A 45 10.60 -16.64 -13.91
N ALA A 46 10.65 -15.57 -14.72
CA ALA A 46 9.89 -14.35 -14.47
C ALA A 46 8.39 -14.61 -14.34
N LEU A 47 7.84 -15.54 -15.12
CA LEU A 47 6.41 -15.87 -15.11
C LEU A 47 5.95 -16.44 -13.77
N ASN A 48 6.83 -17.12 -13.04
CA ASN A 48 6.54 -17.70 -11.74
C ASN A 48 6.33 -16.64 -10.65
N LEU A 49 6.73 -15.39 -10.89
CA LEU A 49 6.55 -14.28 -9.94
C LEU A 49 5.19 -13.60 -10.07
N LEU A 50 4.51 -13.71 -11.22
CA LEU A 50 3.21 -13.07 -11.47
C LEU A 50 2.10 -13.52 -10.48
N PRO A 51 1.96 -14.82 -10.14
CA PRO A 51 0.99 -15.25 -9.13
C PRO A 51 1.28 -14.68 -7.74
N LEU A 52 2.57 -14.56 -7.36
CA LEU A 52 2.98 -14.00 -6.08
C LEU A 52 2.59 -12.51 -5.98
N MET A 53 2.92 -11.73 -7.01
CA MET A 53 2.53 -10.32 -7.10
C MET A 53 1.01 -10.12 -7.04
N SER A 54 0.24 -11.01 -7.68
CA SER A 54 -1.22 -11.01 -7.59
C SER A 54 -1.72 -11.27 -6.16
N GLY A 55 -1.04 -12.14 -5.41
CA GLY A 55 -1.38 -12.44 -4.02
C GLY A 55 -1.15 -11.24 -3.10
N TYR A 56 -0.06 -10.49 -3.29
CA TYR A 56 0.26 -9.31 -2.47
C TYR A 56 -0.83 -8.24 -2.52
N GLY A 57 -1.46 -8.02 -3.67
CA GLY A 57 -2.59 -7.10 -3.80
C GLY A 57 -3.76 -7.42 -2.86
N SER A 58 -4.03 -8.70 -2.57
CA SER A 58 -5.06 -9.09 -1.60
C SER A 58 -4.65 -8.78 -0.17
N PHE A 59 -3.39 -8.98 0.21
CA PHE A 59 -2.91 -8.61 1.53
C PHE A 59 -2.92 -7.09 1.76
N VAL A 60 -2.54 -6.30 0.76
CA VAL A 60 -2.61 -4.83 0.83
C VAL A 60 -4.07 -4.38 1.03
N ARG A 61 -5.03 -4.96 0.31
CA ARG A 61 -6.46 -4.65 0.49
C ARG A 61 -6.98 -5.04 1.88
N ALA A 62 -6.58 -6.21 2.38
CA ALA A 62 -6.95 -6.65 3.73
C ALA A 62 -6.39 -5.70 4.80
N GLY A 63 -5.12 -5.33 4.69
CA GLY A 63 -4.49 -4.34 5.57
C GLY A 63 -5.18 -2.98 5.50
N ALA A 64 -5.57 -2.52 4.30
CA ALA A 64 -6.31 -1.26 4.12
C ALA A 64 -7.68 -1.30 4.79
N ALA A 65 -8.42 -2.40 4.65
CA ALA A 65 -9.71 -2.58 5.31
C ALA A 65 -9.57 -2.53 6.84
N ILE A 66 -8.60 -3.27 7.40
CA ILE A 66 -8.30 -3.24 8.84
C ILE A 66 -7.97 -1.82 9.29
N LEU A 67 -7.10 -1.13 8.56
CA LEU A 67 -6.63 0.21 8.89
C LEU A 67 -7.77 1.24 8.89
N ILE A 68 -8.64 1.22 7.87
CA ILE A 68 -9.79 2.13 7.77
C ILE A 68 -10.82 1.83 8.86
N LEU A 69 -11.21 0.56 9.03
CA LEU A 69 -12.26 0.17 9.99
C LEU A 69 -11.84 0.50 11.43
N THR A 70 -10.59 0.20 11.79
CA THR A 70 -10.05 0.50 13.12
C THR A 70 -9.83 1.99 13.34
N GLY A 71 -9.37 2.72 12.31
CA GLY A 71 -9.21 4.17 12.36
C GLY A 71 -10.54 4.88 12.58
N ALA A 72 -11.58 4.50 11.81
CA ALA A 72 -12.94 5.00 11.98
C ALA A 72 -13.51 4.62 13.36
N GLY A 73 -13.30 3.38 13.81
CA GLY A 73 -13.71 2.94 15.14
C GLY A 73 -13.12 3.80 16.27
N MET A 74 -11.81 4.06 16.23
CA MET A 74 -11.16 4.94 17.21
C MET A 74 -11.70 6.37 17.14
N PHE A 75 -11.92 6.89 15.94
CA PHE A 75 -12.46 8.24 15.74
C PHE A 75 -13.87 8.40 16.35
N LEU A 76 -14.76 7.44 16.10
CA LEU A 76 -16.12 7.43 16.66
C LEU A 76 -16.11 7.31 18.19
N MET A 77 -15.25 6.47 18.75
CA MET A 77 -15.13 6.29 20.20
C MET A 77 -14.61 7.54 20.92
N MET A 78 -13.75 8.32 20.26
CA MET A 78 -13.21 9.58 20.81
C MET A 78 -14.13 10.78 20.61
N LYS A 79 -15.37 10.58 20.13
CA LYS A 79 -16.38 11.62 19.90
C LYS A 79 -15.85 12.83 19.12
N GLY A 80 -14.88 12.63 18.22
CA GLY A 80 -14.31 13.70 17.42
C GLY A 80 -13.30 14.62 18.12
N ILE A 81 -12.89 14.35 19.37
CA ILE A 81 -11.87 15.17 20.09
C ILE A 81 -10.57 15.29 19.28
N TRP A 82 -10.19 14.23 18.56
CA TRP A 82 -9.00 14.24 17.71
C TRP A 82 -9.14 15.09 16.46
N TRP A 83 -10.36 15.50 16.08
CA TRP A 83 -10.56 16.33 14.90
C TRP A 83 -9.99 17.74 15.07
N ASP A 84 -9.90 18.25 16.30
CA ASP A 84 -9.31 19.57 16.54
C ASP A 84 -7.79 19.58 16.38
N GLN A 85 -7.18 18.39 16.42
CA GLN A 85 -5.74 18.22 16.32
C GLN A 85 -5.27 18.22 14.86
N LEU A 86 -4.38 19.15 14.51
CA LEU A 86 -3.86 19.27 13.13
C LEU A 86 -3.18 17.99 12.64
N TRP A 87 -2.37 17.33 13.50
CA TRP A 87 -1.67 16.09 13.15
C TRP A 87 -2.64 14.98 12.74
N PHE A 88 -3.82 14.92 13.35
CA PHE A 88 -4.83 13.91 13.05
C PHE A 88 -5.47 14.16 11.68
N ARG A 89 -5.80 15.42 11.35
CA ARG A 89 -6.33 15.80 10.03
C ARG A 89 -5.35 15.45 8.91
N ILE A 90 -4.08 15.79 9.10
CA ILE A 90 -3.01 15.47 8.14
C ILE A 90 -2.89 13.96 7.99
N LYS A 91 -2.87 13.21 9.11
CA LYS A 91 -2.79 11.74 9.08
C LYS A 91 -3.94 11.11 8.30
N ILE A 92 -5.17 11.55 8.52
CA ILE A 92 -6.33 11.04 7.79
C ILE A 92 -6.21 11.34 6.29
N ALA A 93 -5.82 12.56 5.92
CA ALA A 93 -5.60 12.92 4.52
C ALA A 93 -4.53 12.03 3.85
N LEU A 94 -3.41 11.78 4.54
CA LEU A 94 -2.35 10.89 4.05
C LEU A 94 -2.82 9.43 3.91
N VAL A 95 -3.58 8.92 4.88
CA VAL A 95 -4.17 7.57 4.82
C VAL A 95 -5.13 7.43 3.66
N LEU A 96 -6.00 8.42 3.44
CA LEU A 96 -6.92 8.42 2.29
C LEU A 96 -6.14 8.44 0.97
N LEU A 97 -5.09 9.27 0.88
CA LEU A 97 -4.24 9.36 -0.30
C LEU A 97 -3.48 8.04 -0.55
N LEU A 98 -3.01 7.37 0.50
CA LEU A 98 -2.40 6.04 0.43
C LEU A 98 -3.34 4.98 -0.18
N VAL A 99 -4.59 4.95 0.29
CA VAL A 99 -5.60 4.00 -0.19
C VAL A 99 -5.99 4.32 -1.64
N LEU A 100 -6.24 5.59 -1.94
CA LEU A 100 -6.57 6.05 -3.30
C LEU A 100 -5.44 5.75 -4.29
N ASN A 101 -4.19 6.02 -3.93
CA ASN A 101 -3.03 5.72 -4.77
C ASN A 101 -2.91 4.21 -5.04
N GLY A 102 -3.10 3.38 -4.01
CA GLY A 102 -3.16 1.91 -4.13
C GLY A 102 -4.23 1.43 -5.12
N MET A 103 -5.45 1.96 -4.99
CA MET A 103 -6.58 1.55 -5.82
C MET A 103 -6.50 2.05 -7.26
N LEU A 104 -6.17 3.34 -7.45
CA LEU A 104 -6.21 3.99 -8.77
C LEU A 104 -4.98 3.67 -9.63
N VAL A 105 -3.80 3.62 -9.01
CA VAL A 105 -2.53 3.46 -9.74
C VAL A 105 -2.05 2.01 -9.65
N GLY A 106 -1.89 1.48 -8.43
CA GLY A 106 -1.32 0.14 -8.21
C GLY A 106 -2.11 -0.96 -8.90
N ASN A 107 -3.43 -1.03 -8.66
CA ASN A 107 -4.27 -2.08 -9.22
C ASN A 107 -4.37 -2.02 -10.75
N LYS A 108 -4.48 -0.82 -11.33
CA LYS A 108 -4.58 -0.62 -12.78
C LYS A 108 -3.28 -0.97 -13.51
N GLN A 109 -2.13 -0.56 -12.98
CA GLN A 109 -0.84 -0.84 -13.63
C GLN A 109 -0.41 -2.30 -13.45
N GLY A 110 -0.66 -2.90 -12.28
CA GLY A 110 -0.35 -4.31 -12.03
C GLY A 110 -1.16 -5.27 -12.91
N THR A 111 -2.45 -5.01 -13.08
CA THR A 111 -3.30 -5.80 -14.01
C THR A 111 -2.86 -5.67 -15.46
N ARG A 112 -2.50 -4.45 -15.89
CA ARG A 112 -2.01 -4.21 -17.26
C ARG A 112 -0.66 -4.87 -17.53
N LEU A 113 0.26 -4.87 -16.57
CA LEU A 113 1.54 -5.58 -16.70
C LEU A 113 1.31 -7.08 -16.89
N ARG A 114 0.40 -7.65 -16.10
CA ARG A 114 0.08 -9.08 -16.16
C ARG A 114 -0.58 -9.47 -17.48
N SER A 115 -1.56 -8.71 -17.97
CA SER A 115 -2.21 -9.01 -19.25
C SER A 115 -1.22 -9.02 -20.41
N MET A 116 -0.33 -8.02 -20.47
CA MET A 116 0.72 -7.96 -21.49
C MET A 116 1.70 -9.13 -21.44
N THR A 117 1.95 -9.67 -20.23
CA THR A 117 2.87 -10.80 -20.08
C THR A 117 2.20 -12.12 -20.51
N CYS A 118 0.90 -12.30 -20.24
CA CYS A 118 0.15 -13.48 -20.66
C CYS A 118 -0.14 -13.51 -22.17
N GLU A 119 -0.28 -12.35 -22.81
CA GLU A 119 -0.54 -12.24 -24.25
C GLU A 119 0.70 -12.54 -25.12
N GLY A 120 1.90 -12.69 -24.52
CA GLY A 120 3.11 -13.06 -25.26
C GLY A 120 3.48 -12.07 -26.37
N LEU A 121 3.14 -10.79 -26.20
CA LEU A 121 3.28 -9.77 -27.24
C LEU A 121 4.73 -9.66 -27.73
N PRO A 122 4.99 -9.77 -29.05
CA PRO A 122 6.27 -9.33 -29.61
C PRO A 122 6.40 -7.84 -29.27
N ASP A 123 7.54 -7.45 -28.68
CA ASP A 123 7.81 -6.13 -28.06
C ASP A 123 7.29 -5.90 -26.63
N PHE A 124 7.07 -6.96 -25.84
CA PHE A 124 6.75 -6.83 -24.41
C PHE A 124 7.71 -5.88 -23.66
N ILE A 125 9.02 -5.99 -23.90
CA ILE A 125 10.02 -5.15 -23.25
C ILE A 125 9.78 -3.67 -23.57
N GLN A 126 9.63 -3.32 -24.85
CA GLN A 126 9.44 -1.93 -25.29
C GLN A 126 8.10 -1.35 -24.82
N ARG A 127 7.00 -2.12 -24.91
CA ARG A 127 5.67 -1.67 -24.44
C ARG A 127 5.57 -1.57 -22.92
N SER A 128 6.30 -2.41 -22.19
CA SER A 128 6.25 -2.42 -20.72
C SER A 128 7.07 -1.31 -20.06
N VAL A 129 8.00 -0.63 -20.76
CA VAL A 129 8.85 0.45 -20.20
C VAL A 129 8.01 1.50 -19.44
N HIS A 130 6.94 1.99 -20.07
CA HIS A 130 6.13 3.05 -19.48
C HIS A 130 5.29 2.54 -18.28
N ILE A 131 4.86 1.27 -18.31
CA ILE A 131 4.15 0.64 -17.18
C ILE A 131 5.10 0.43 -16.02
N ARG A 132 6.32 -0.05 -16.30
CA ARG A 132 7.36 -0.27 -15.29
C ARG A 132 7.73 1.04 -14.59
N ALA A 133 7.92 2.12 -15.35
CA ALA A 133 8.18 3.46 -14.79
C ALA A 133 7.02 3.98 -13.94
N ASN A 134 5.77 3.70 -14.32
CA ASN A 134 4.60 4.06 -13.53
C ASN A 134 4.51 3.24 -12.23
N LEU A 135 4.80 1.94 -12.29
CA LEU A 135 4.85 1.07 -11.11
C LEU A 135 5.97 1.49 -10.15
N ASP A 136 7.14 1.86 -10.68
CA ASP A 136 8.25 2.34 -9.86
C ASP A 136 7.88 3.61 -9.09
N ARG A 137 7.30 4.60 -9.80
CA ARG A 137 6.76 5.81 -9.17
C ARG A 137 5.67 5.50 -8.15
N PHE A 138 4.80 4.53 -8.44
CA PHE A 138 3.78 4.07 -7.52
C PHE A 138 4.39 3.52 -6.22
N TYR A 139 5.33 2.58 -6.29
CA TYR A 139 5.96 2.01 -5.10
C TYR A 139 6.71 3.06 -4.28
N ILE A 140 7.49 3.92 -4.93
CA ILE A 140 8.21 5.02 -4.26
C ILE A 140 7.21 5.94 -3.54
N THR A 141 6.13 6.34 -4.21
CA THR A 141 5.09 7.19 -3.62
C THR A 141 4.40 6.48 -2.46
N GLN A 142 4.08 5.20 -2.60
CA GLN A 142 3.41 4.42 -1.55
C GLN A 142 4.30 4.28 -0.30
N LEU A 143 5.59 4.00 -0.48
CA LEU A 143 6.57 3.91 0.61
C LEU A 143 6.77 5.28 1.30
N LEU A 144 6.84 6.35 0.52
CA LEU A 144 6.91 7.71 1.05
C LEU A 144 5.67 8.03 1.90
N LEU A 145 4.47 7.63 1.44
CA LEU A 145 3.23 7.85 2.19
C LEU A 145 3.22 7.05 3.50
N PHE A 146 3.64 5.78 3.50
CA PHE A 146 3.78 5.03 4.74
C PHE A 146 4.74 5.72 5.71
N PHE A 147 5.89 6.16 5.23
CA PHE A 147 6.88 6.87 6.04
C PHE A 147 6.29 8.16 6.63
N LEU A 148 5.62 8.98 5.83
CA LEU A 148 4.98 10.21 6.30
C LEU A 148 3.86 9.94 7.33
N ILE A 149 3.04 8.90 7.12
CA ILE A 149 2.00 8.51 8.08
C ILE A 149 2.62 8.12 9.44
N ILE A 150 3.71 7.35 9.42
CA ILE A 150 4.43 6.94 10.63
C ILE A 150 5.07 8.16 11.29
N LEU A 151 5.73 9.03 10.52
CA LEU A 151 6.39 10.23 11.01
C LEU A 151 5.40 11.18 11.68
N VAL A 152 4.28 11.49 11.03
CA VAL A 152 3.20 12.32 11.59
C VAL A 152 2.63 11.67 12.86
N SER A 153 2.50 10.35 12.89
CA SER A 153 2.03 9.61 14.07
C SER A 153 3.02 9.62 15.23
N ALA A 154 4.32 9.70 14.95
CA ALA A 154 5.38 9.70 15.95
C ALA A 154 5.58 11.08 16.58
N ILE A 155 5.60 12.14 15.75
CA ILE A 155 5.90 13.49 16.25
C ILE A 155 4.71 14.08 17.01
N LYS A 156 3.46 13.73 16.65
CA LYS A 156 2.23 14.21 17.31
C LYS A 156 2.30 15.70 17.66
N PHE A 157 2.46 16.55 16.64
CA PHE A 157 2.57 17.99 16.87
C PHE A 157 1.34 18.51 17.60
N GLU A 158 1.54 18.99 18.83
CA GLU A 158 0.51 19.67 19.62
C GLU A 158 0.44 21.14 19.21
N LYS A 159 -0.72 21.53 18.70
CA LYS A 159 -1.23 22.90 18.69
C LYS A 159 -2.74 22.85 18.81
#